data_AF-A0A9E3RXP3-F1
#
_entry.id   AF-A0A9E3RXP3-F1
#
_cell.length_a   1.000
_cell.length_b   1.000
_cell.length_c   1.000
_cell.angle_alpha   90.00
_cell.angle_beta   90.00
_cell.angle_gamma   90.00
#
_symmetry.space_group_name_H-M   'P 1'
#
loop_
_entity.id
_entity.type
_entity.pdbx_description
1 polymer ?
#
loop_
_entity_poly.entity_id
_entity_poly.type
_entity_poly.pdbx_seq_one_letter_code
_entity_poly.pdbx_strand_id
1 'polypeptide(L)'
;GDYSQALNHNPILQRYVPAIAAFLRQHETSHLHVRYEDLVKTSEDWMKRVYEYIGVPFESETINYGQTEQGPRKGLGDPIGVQQHSRPSTSSLQKWVEELSSDPHKRALMQRVIQELDPEDLKTCGYPVESLWDALEKAGERKPAATSKRLTRYRLQRILIVRLRNLARSNGLFRSCLTKMKLVCDVLLRE
;
A
#
# COMPACT_ATOMS: atom_id res chain seq x y z
N GLY A 1 6.38 -1.58 8.79
CA GLY A 1 5.34 -2.27 9.61
C GLY A 1 5.92 -3.55 10.18
N ASP A 2 5.10 -4.51 10.62
CA ASP A 2 5.56 -5.90 10.83
C ASP A 2 5.34 -6.69 9.55
N TYR A 3 6.41 -6.91 8.78
CA TYR A 3 6.33 -7.54 7.46
C TYR A 3 6.09 -9.06 7.59
N SER A 4 6.63 -9.69 8.62
CA SER A 4 6.45 -11.13 8.87
C SER A 4 4.99 -11.43 9.20
N GLN A 5 4.37 -10.62 10.05
CA GLN A 5 2.93 -10.75 10.34
C GLN A 5 2.08 -10.51 9.08
N ALA A 6 2.43 -9.51 8.27
CA ALA A 6 1.70 -9.22 7.03
C ALA A 6 1.79 -10.39 6.04
N LEU A 7 2.99 -10.94 5.83
CA LEU A 7 3.24 -12.09 4.95
C LEU A 7 2.46 -13.33 5.41
N ASN A 8 2.49 -13.63 6.72
CA ASN A 8 1.77 -14.77 7.29
C ASN A 8 0.25 -14.62 7.19
N HIS A 9 -0.26 -13.38 7.22
CA HIS A 9 -1.69 -13.14 7.08
C HIS A 9 -2.16 -13.23 5.63
N ASN A 10 -1.41 -12.63 4.70
CA ASN A 10 -1.71 -12.65 3.28
C ASN A 10 -0.40 -12.45 2.48
N PRO A 11 0.15 -13.50 1.85
CA PRO A 11 1.35 -13.40 1.04
C PRO A 11 1.04 -12.75 -0.31
N ILE A 12 0.85 -11.43 -0.28
CA ILE A 12 0.36 -10.65 -1.42
C ILE A 12 1.24 -10.84 -2.65
N LEU A 13 2.57 -10.79 -2.51
CA LEU A 13 3.46 -10.89 -3.67
C LEU A 13 3.37 -12.27 -4.32
N GLN A 14 3.51 -13.35 -3.54
CA GLN A 14 3.40 -14.72 -4.04
C GLN A 14 2.04 -15.03 -4.66
N ARG A 15 0.97 -14.41 -4.15
CA ARG A 15 -0.38 -14.62 -4.66
C ARG A 15 -0.67 -13.82 -5.93
N TYR A 16 -0.27 -12.56 -5.97
CA TYR A 16 -0.72 -11.63 -7.01
C TYR A 16 0.27 -11.44 -8.15
N VAL A 17 1.59 -11.57 -7.92
CA VAL A 17 2.57 -11.43 -9.02
C VAL A 17 2.33 -12.47 -10.12
N PRO A 18 2.17 -13.77 -9.82
CA PRO A 18 1.91 -14.76 -10.87
C PRO A 18 0.54 -14.56 -11.55
N ALA A 19 -0.48 -14.18 -10.78
CA ALA A 19 -1.82 -13.93 -11.31
C ALA A 19 -1.86 -12.72 -12.26
N ILE A 20 -1.19 -11.62 -11.89
CA ILE A 20 -1.05 -10.44 -12.75
C ILE A 20 -0.23 -10.79 -13.98
N ALA A 21 0.91 -11.47 -13.82
CA ALA A 21 1.75 -11.85 -14.96
C ALA A 21 1.01 -12.77 -15.95
N ALA A 22 0.24 -13.74 -15.47
CA ALA A 22 -0.63 -14.56 -16.31
C ALA A 22 -1.67 -13.72 -17.06
N PHE A 23 -2.31 -12.76 -16.39
CA PHE A 23 -3.25 -11.83 -17.02
C PHE A 23 -2.59 -10.90 -18.06
N LEU A 24 -1.34 -10.50 -17.84
CA LEU A 24 -0.60 -9.66 -18.79
C LEU A 24 -0.09 -10.43 -20.01
N ARG A 25 0.10 -11.76 -19.89
CA ARG A 25 0.55 -12.61 -21.01
C ARG A 25 -0.58 -13.10 -21.90
N GLN A 26 -1.82 -13.10 -21.43
CA GLN A 26 -2.96 -13.51 -22.26
C GLN A 26 -3.32 -12.43 -23.28
N HIS A 27 -4.02 -12.84 -24.35
CA HIS A 27 -4.49 -11.96 -25.43
C HIS A 27 -6.00 -12.03 -25.66
N GLU A 28 -6.74 -12.75 -24.82
CA GLU A 28 -8.20 -12.87 -24.87
C GLU A 28 -8.88 -11.54 -24.57
N THR A 29 -8.35 -10.79 -23.61
CA THR A 29 -8.86 -9.48 -23.20
C THR A 29 -7.80 -8.42 -23.42
N SER A 30 -8.16 -7.41 -24.20
CA SER A 30 -7.34 -6.21 -24.37
C SER A 30 -7.10 -5.55 -23.02
N HIS A 31 -5.86 -5.17 -22.75
CA HIS A 31 -5.48 -4.49 -21.52
C HIS A 31 -4.36 -3.48 -21.78
N LEU A 32 -4.29 -2.45 -20.92
CA LEU A 32 -3.19 -1.51 -20.87
C LEU A 32 -2.48 -1.65 -19.52
N HIS A 33 -1.22 -2.05 -19.55
CA HIS A 33 -0.39 -2.15 -18.36
C HIS A 33 0.27 -0.81 -18.06
N VAL A 34 0.00 -0.26 -16.86
CA VAL A 34 0.58 1.00 -16.40
C VAL A 34 1.26 0.77 -15.06
N ARG A 35 2.56 1.06 -14.99
CA ARG A 35 3.33 1.00 -13.75
C ARG A 35 3.15 2.29 -12.96
N TYR A 36 3.08 2.16 -11.63
CA TYR A 36 2.92 3.30 -10.74
C TYR A 36 4.03 4.34 -10.94
N GLU A 37 5.28 3.90 -11.03
CA GLU A 37 6.44 4.77 -11.12
C GLU A 37 6.45 5.58 -12.42
N ASP A 38 6.03 4.94 -13.52
CA ASP A 38 5.98 5.59 -14.82
C ASP A 38 4.83 6.61 -14.84
N LEU A 39 3.67 6.24 -14.29
CA LEU A 39 2.53 7.14 -14.14
C LEU A 39 2.86 8.38 -13.30
N VAL A 40 3.53 8.26 -12.16
CA VAL A 40 3.82 9.45 -11.33
C VAL A 40 4.96 10.31 -11.87
N LYS A 41 5.87 9.74 -12.68
CA LYS A 41 6.97 10.49 -13.32
C LYS A 41 6.51 11.27 -14.56
N THR A 42 5.75 10.61 -15.44
CA THR A 42 5.29 11.19 -16.71
C THR A 42 3.77 11.08 -16.82
N SER A 43 3.09 11.65 -15.82
CA SER A 43 1.64 11.53 -15.62
C SER A 43 0.81 11.95 -16.83
N GLU A 44 1.15 13.05 -17.49
CA GLU A 44 0.39 13.51 -18.65
C GLU A 44 0.48 12.51 -19.82
N ASP A 45 1.67 12.02 -20.14
CA ASP A 45 1.88 11.06 -21.23
C ASP A 45 1.15 9.75 -20.97
N TRP A 46 1.27 9.21 -19.75
CA TRP A 46 0.58 7.97 -19.39
C TRP A 46 -0.93 8.14 -19.34
N MET A 47 -1.43 9.26 -18.84
CA MET A 47 -2.87 9.51 -18.86
C MET A 47 -3.39 9.67 -20.28
N LYS A 48 -2.68 10.36 -21.18
CA LYS A 48 -3.04 10.41 -22.61
C LYS A 48 -3.16 9.02 -23.22
N ARG A 49 -2.20 8.13 -22.95
CA ARG A 49 -2.24 6.73 -23.43
C ARG A 49 -3.43 5.96 -22.86
N VAL A 50 -3.79 6.17 -21.59
CA VAL A 50 -4.98 5.56 -20.97
C VAL A 50 -6.26 6.06 -21.63
N TYR A 51 -6.38 7.37 -21.88
CA TYR A 51 -7.54 7.97 -22.55
C TYR A 51 -7.68 7.48 -23.99
N GLU A 52 -6.58 7.44 -24.74
CA GLU A 52 -6.51 6.87 -26.08
C GLU A 52 -6.96 5.41 -26.09
N TYR A 53 -6.45 4.61 -25.15
CA TYR A 53 -6.80 3.20 -25.01
C TYR A 53 -8.30 2.96 -24.71
N ILE A 54 -8.92 3.82 -23.90
CA ILE A 54 -10.36 3.75 -23.58
C ILE A 54 -11.22 4.37 -24.69
N GLY A 55 -10.64 5.17 -25.59
CA GLY A 55 -11.33 5.79 -26.71
C GLY A 55 -12.08 7.07 -26.34
N VAL A 56 -11.60 7.82 -25.33
CA VAL A 56 -12.19 9.09 -24.88
C VAL A 56 -11.21 10.26 -25.02
N PRO A 57 -11.69 11.50 -25.28
CA PRO A 57 -10.82 12.67 -25.40
C PRO A 57 -10.07 12.97 -24.10
N PHE A 58 -8.77 13.26 -24.20
CA PHE A 58 -7.95 13.57 -23.04
C PHE A 58 -8.39 14.86 -22.33
N GLU A 59 -8.61 14.76 -21.02
CA GLU A 59 -8.90 15.89 -20.15
C GLU A 59 -7.69 16.21 -19.27
N SER A 60 -7.06 17.37 -19.50
CA SER A 60 -5.86 17.80 -18.76
C SER A 60 -6.09 17.95 -17.26
N GLU A 61 -7.34 18.19 -16.83
CA GLU A 61 -7.65 18.39 -15.41
C GLU A 61 -7.63 17.09 -14.59
N THR A 62 -7.65 15.92 -15.23
CA THR A 62 -7.58 14.63 -14.53
C THR A 62 -6.28 14.45 -13.76
N ILE A 63 -5.19 15.05 -14.22
CA ILE A 63 -3.92 15.07 -13.49
C ILE A 63 -3.85 16.19 -12.43
N ASN A 64 -4.79 17.15 -12.44
CA ASN A 64 -4.94 18.26 -11.48
C ASN A 64 -6.01 18.00 -10.41
N TYR A 65 -6.16 16.76 -9.96
CA TYR A 65 -7.29 16.33 -9.14
C TYR A 65 -7.48 17.06 -7.80
N GLY A 66 -6.53 17.83 -7.29
CA GLY A 66 -6.71 18.62 -6.06
C GLY A 66 -7.04 20.10 -6.26
N GLN A 67 -7.23 20.57 -7.48
CA GLN A 67 -7.61 21.97 -7.76
C GLN A 67 -9.13 22.20 -7.75
N THR A 68 -9.92 21.13 -7.83
CA THR A 68 -11.39 21.18 -7.76
C THR A 68 -11.87 20.87 -6.34
N GLU A 69 -12.89 21.59 -5.86
CA GLU A 69 -13.51 21.27 -4.57
C GLU A 69 -14.08 19.86 -4.60
N GLN A 70 -13.45 18.99 -3.81
CA GLN A 70 -13.88 17.62 -3.61
C GLN A 70 -15.18 17.67 -2.81
N GLY A 71 -16.32 17.25 -3.40
CA GLY A 71 -17.56 17.03 -2.63
C GLY A 71 -17.32 16.11 -1.42
N PRO A 72 -18.25 16.00 -0.47
CA PRO A 72 -18.03 15.28 0.79
C PRO A 72 -17.65 13.81 0.54
N ARG A 73 -16.34 13.53 0.56
CA ARG A 73 -15.76 12.21 0.30
C ARG A 73 -15.92 11.30 1.52
N LYS A 74 -17.14 10.84 1.77
CA LYS A 74 -17.42 9.66 2.60
C LYS A 74 -17.19 8.42 1.73
N GLY A 75 -15.97 7.88 1.74
CA GLY A 75 -15.63 6.66 1.01
C GLY A 75 -14.51 5.87 1.69
N LEU A 76 -14.23 4.66 1.20
CA LEU A 76 -13.19 3.75 1.70
C LEU A 76 -11.74 4.19 1.35
N GLY A 77 -11.56 5.39 0.81
CA GLY A 77 -10.25 5.93 0.43
C GLY A 77 -9.36 6.27 1.63
N ASP A 78 -8.07 6.54 1.37
CA ASP A 78 -7.12 6.93 2.42
C ASP A 78 -7.53 8.27 3.07
N PRO A 79 -7.96 8.28 4.35
CA PRO A 79 -8.43 9.48 5.02
C PRO A 79 -7.31 10.44 5.43
N ILE A 80 -6.03 10.07 5.26
CA ILE A 80 -4.87 10.83 5.76
C ILE A 80 -4.02 11.41 4.61
N GLY A 81 -3.74 10.62 3.58
CA GLY A 81 -2.89 11.03 2.44
C GLY A 81 -3.64 11.81 1.35
N VAL A 82 -4.97 11.61 1.28
CA VAL A 82 -5.97 12.23 0.40
C VAL A 82 -5.61 13.63 -0.12
N GLN A 83 -5.47 14.51 0.87
CA GLN A 83 -5.49 15.96 0.73
C GLN A 83 -4.11 16.57 0.53
N GLN A 84 -3.04 15.77 0.56
CA GLN A 84 -1.67 16.30 0.60
C GLN A 84 -1.10 16.60 -0.78
N HIS A 85 -1.73 16.11 -1.84
CA HIS A 85 -1.25 16.26 -3.21
C HIS A 85 -2.37 16.74 -4.12
N SER A 86 -2.08 17.74 -4.95
CA SER A 86 -3.00 18.24 -5.97
C SER A 86 -2.80 17.61 -7.34
N ARG A 87 -1.71 16.84 -7.50
CA ARG A 87 -1.27 16.14 -8.71
C ARG A 87 -0.50 14.86 -8.34
N PRO A 88 -0.32 13.89 -9.26
CA PRO A 88 0.55 12.74 -9.05
C PRO A 88 1.94 13.18 -8.54
N SER A 89 2.45 12.48 -7.53
CA SER A 89 3.69 12.86 -6.84
C SER A 89 4.68 11.71 -6.80
N THR A 90 5.95 12.03 -7.05
CA THR A 90 7.09 11.11 -6.96
C THR A 90 7.59 10.90 -5.53
N SER A 91 7.00 11.59 -4.54
CA SER A 91 7.43 11.57 -3.12
C SER A 91 7.39 10.18 -2.46
N SER A 92 6.65 9.23 -3.03
CA SER A 92 6.53 7.87 -2.49
C SER A 92 7.43 6.84 -3.17
N LEU A 93 8.12 7.20 -4.25
CA LEU A 93 8.92 6.26 -5.05
C LEU A 93 10.03 5.55 -4.25
N GLN A 94 10.65 6.27 -3.32
CA GLN A 94 11.82 5.79 -2.56
C GLN A 94 11.53 5.41 -1.11
N LYS A 95 10.25 5.44 -0.68
CA LYS A 95 9.88 5.14 0.71
C LYS A 95 10.23 3.72 1.13
N TRP A 96 10.10 2.75 0.20
CA TRP A 96 10.47 1.37 0.48
C TRP A 96 11.98 1.21 0.65
N VAL A 97 12.79 1.97 -0.09
CA VAL A 97 14.25 1.98 0.02
C VAL A 97 14.68 2.47 1.41
N GLU A 98 14.08 3.56 1.90
CA GLU A 98 14.34 4.07 3.25
C GLU A 98 14.01 3.03 4.33
N GLU A 99 12.89 2.31 4.20
CA GLU A 99 12.53 1.27 5.17
C GLU A 99 13.45 0.04 5.11
N LEU A 100 13.83 -0.42 3.91
CA LEU A 100 14.68 -1.62 3.77
C LEU A 100 16.16 -1.34 4.01
N SER A 101 16.66 -0.14 3.71
CA SER A 101 18.06 0.25 4.00
C SER A 101 18.34 0.37 5.50
N SER A 102 17.30 0.55 6.31
CA SER A 102 17.41 0.75 7.76
C SER A 102 17.04 -0.46 8.61
N ASP A 103 16.53 -1.53 8.00
CA ASP A 103 16.06 -2.73 8.68
C ASP A 103 16.53 -3.99 7.93
N PRO A 104 17.72 -4.53 8.28
CA PRO A 104 18.29 -5.70 7.61
C PRO A 104 17.38 -6.94 7.67
N HIS A 105 16.57 -7.08 8.73
CA HIS A 105 15.64 -8.20 8.86
C HIS A 105 14.52 -8.11 7.82
N LYS A 106 13.92 -6.93 7.65
CA LYS A 106 12.92 -6.72 6.58
C LYS A 106 13.54 -6.87 5.20
N ARG A 107 14.76 -6.36 4.99
CA ARG A 107 15.48 -6.54 3.73
C ARG A 107 15.64 -8.02 3.39
N ALA A 108 16.19 -8.81 4.31
CA ALA A 108 16.39 -10.25 4.12
C ALA A 108 15.05 -10.98 3.87
N LEU A 109 14.00 -10.60 4.60
CA LEU A 109 12.65 -11.14 4.38
C LEU A 109 12.15 -10.86 2.95
N MET A 110 12.25 -9.62 2.47
CA MET A 110 11.82 -9.25 1.12
C MET A 110 12.68 -9.89 0.04
N GLN A 111 13.99 -10.00 0.24
CA GLN A 111 14.87 -10.72 -0.68
C GLN A 111 14.44 -12.19 -0.83
N ARG A 112 14.17 -12.88 0.27
CA ARG A 112 13.64 -14.25 0.24
C ARG A 112 12.30 -14.34 -0.48
N VAL A 113 11.37 -13.43 -0.18
CA VAL A 113 10.06 -13.40 -0.86
C VAL A 113 10.21 -13.21 -2.36
N ILE A 114 11.10 -12.33 -2.81
CA ILE A 114 11.35 -12.10 -4.24
C ILE A 114 12.03 -13.31 -4.89
N GLN A 115 12.94 -14.01 -4.20
CA GLN A 115 13.57 -15.24 -4.69
C GLN A 115 12.58 -16.40 -4.88
N GLU A 116 11.47 -16.40 -4.15
CA GLU A 116 10.39 -17.39 -4.30
C GLU A 116 9.51 -17.14 -5.54
N LEU A 117 9.61 -15.96 -6.17
CA LEU A 117 8.82 -15.59 -7.35
C LEU A 117 9.54 -15.99 -8.64
N ASP A 118 8.77 -16.27 -9.69
CA ASP A 118 9.32 -16.47 -11.04
C ASP A 118 9.92 -15.14 -11.57
N PRO A 119 11.21 -15.10 -11.95
CA PRO A 119 11.83 -13.92 -12.54
C PRO A 119 11.11 -13.40 -13.79
N GLU A 120 10.54 -14.29 -14.62
CA GLU A 120 9.81 -13.88 -15.83
C GLU A 120 8.45 -13.27 -15.48
N ASP A 121 7.81 -13.66 -14.36
CA ASP A 121 6.60 -13.01 -13.85
C ASP A 121 6.90 -11.58 -13.37
N LEU A 122 7.99 -11.43 -12.63
CA LEU A 122 8.46 -10.11 -12.17
C LEU A 122 8.79 -9.19 -13.35
N LYS A 123 9.51 -9.70 -14.34
CA LYS A 123 9.82 -9.00 -15.59
C LYS A 123 8.56 -8.65 -16.39
N THR A 124 7.59 -9.56 -16.50
CA THR A 124 6.27 -9.30 -17.12
C THR A 124 5.55 -8.16 -16.41
N CYS A 125 5.59 -8.13 -15.07
CA CYS A 125 5.06 -7.02 -14.26
C CYS A 125 5.90 -5.73 -14.35
N GLY A 126 7.01 -5.72 -15.10
CA GLY A 126 7.87 -4.55 -15.30
C GLY A 126 8.93 -4.33 -14.22
N TYR A 127 9.23 -5.35 -13.41
CA TYR A 127 10.21 -5.30 -12.32
C TYR A 127 11.27 -6.40 -12.47
N PRO A 128 12.13 -6.34 -13.50
CA PRO A 128 13.18 -7.33 -13.71
C PRO A 128 14.13 -7.39 -12.50
N VAL A 129 14.44 -8.61 -12.06
CA VAL A 129 15.19 -8.88 -10.81
C VAL A 129 16.56 -8.19 -10.81
N GLU A 130 17.18 -8.07 -11.98
CA GLU A 130 18.50 -7.49 -12.21
C GLU A 130 18.56 -6.01 -11.80
N SER A 131 17.46 -5.28 -11.96
CA SER A 131 17.39 -3.84 -11.67
C SER A 131 16.55 -3.49 -10.44
N LEU A 132 15.82 -4.47 -9.90
CA LEU A 132 14.87 -4.27 -8.81
C LEU A 132 15.54 -3.68 -7.56
N TRP A 133 16.78 -4.07 -7.31
CA TRP A 133 17.53 -3.70 -6.13
C TRP A 133 18.44 -2.47 -6.30
N ASP A 134 18.59 -1.95 -7.52
CA ASP A 134 19.48 -0.82 -7.85
C ASP A 134 19.28 0.39 -6.92
N ALA A 135 18.02 0.72 -6.65
CA ALA A 135 17.67 1.87 -5.81
C ALA A 135 18.13 1.65 -4.35
N LEU A 136 18.06 0.42 -3.86
CA LEU A 136 18.53 0.05 -2.53
C LEU A 136 20.05 0.01 -2.46
N GLU A 137 20.71 -0.55 -3.48
CA GLU A 137 22.17 -0.61 -3.57
C GLU A 137 22.78 0.79 -3.62
N LYS A 138 22.21 1.69 -4.44
CA LYS A 138 22.62 3.10 -4.51
C LYS A 138 22.41 3.85 -3.18
N ALA A 139 21.36 3.51 -2.44
CA ALA A 139 21.09 4.15 -1.16
C ALA A 139 22.06 3.73 -0.05
N GLY A 140 22.65 2.53 -0.17
CA GLY A 140 23.53 1.92 0.83
C GLY A 140 22.81 1.54 2.11
N GLU A 141 23.55 0.97 3.06
CA GLU A 141 23.03 0.75 4.42
C GLU A 141 22.93 2.06 5.16
N ARG A 142 21.77 2.31 5.77
CA ARG A 142 21.50 3.55 6.51
C ARG A 142 21.08 3.21 7.92
N LYS A 143 21.56 3.98 8.90
CA LYS A 143 21.02 3.88 10.24
C LYS A 143 19.55 4.32 10.22
N PRO A 144 18.64 3.62 10.93
CA PRO A 144 17.25 4.02 11.01
C PRO A 144 17.16 5.45 11.53
N ALA A 145 16.62 6.35 10.72
CA ALA A 145 16.29 7.69 11.18
C ALA A 145 15.26 7.55 12.31
N ALA A 146 15.52 8.17 13.45
CA ALA A 146 14.57 8.21 14.56
C ALA A 146 13.34 9.04 14.15
N THR A 147 12.39 8.42 13.46
CA THR A 147 11.14 9.10 13.11
C THR A 147 10.29 9.22 14.37
N SER A 148 10.33 10.38 15.02
CA SER A 148 9.32 10.75 16.02
C SER A 148 7.98 10.87 15.30
N LYS A 149 7.25 9.75 15.24
CA LYS A 149 5.91 9.70 14.69
C LYS A 149 5.01 10.48 15.63
N ARG A 150 4.65 11.72 15.27
CA ARG A 150 3.69 12.55 16.03
C ARG A 150 2.48 11.72 16.45
N LEU A 151 2.15 11.78 17.74
CA LEU A 151 1.02 11.06 18.34
C LEU A 151 -0.27 11.81 18.02
N THR A 152 -0.84 11.53 16.85
CA THR A 152 -2.18 12.02 16.50
C THR A 152 -3.24 11.26 17.29
N ARG A 153 -4.42 11.89 17.51
CA ARG A 153 -5.58 11.24 18.16
C ARG A 153 -5.91 9.89 17.52
N TYR A 154 -5.88 9.83 16.18
CA TYR A 154 -6.08 8.59 15.42
C TYR A 154 -5.03 7.52 15.75
N ARG A 155 -3.75 7.87 15.87
CA ARG A 155 -2.69 6.92 16.23
C ARG A 155 -2.85 6.39 17.65
N LEU A 156 -3.19 7.26 18.61
CA LEU A 156 -3.47 6.84 19.98
C LEU A 156 -4.68 5.88 20.04
N GLN A 157 -5.77 6.21 19.34
CA GLN A 157 -6.92 5.32 19.21
C GLN A 157 -6.53 3.98 18.60
N ARG A 158 -5.75 3.97 17.52
CA ARG A 158 -5.30 2.74 16.86
C ARG A 158 -4.41 1.89 17.78
N ILE A 159 -3.49 2.51 18.51
CA ILE A 159 -2.64 1.82 19.50
C ILE A 159 -3.51 1.18 20.58
N LEU A 160 -4.47 1.93 21.13
CA LEU A 160 -5.40 1.43 22.14
C LEU A 160 -6.22 0.24 21.62
N ILE A 161 -6.81 0.36 20.43
CA ILE A 161 -7.62 -0.71 19.82
C ILE A 161 -6.79 -1.98 19.61
N VAL A 162 -5.58 -1.86 19.06
CA VAL A 162 -4.70 -3.02 18.82
C VAL A 162 -4.30 -3.67 20.14
N ARG A 163 -3.94 -2.88 21.16
CA ARG A 163 -3.58 -3.39 22.50
C ARG A 163 -4.75 -4.11 23.17
N LEU A 164 -5.93 -3.48 23.21
CA LEU A 164 -7.14 -4.08 23.78
C LEU A 164 -7.53 -5.36 23.05
N ARG A 165 -7.39 -5.39 21.72
CA ARG A 165 -7.65 -6.60 20.92
C ARG A 165 -6.67 -7.72 21.25
N ASN A 166 -5.38 -7.42 21.38
CA ASN A 166 -4.38 -8.41 21.75
C ASN A 166 -4.64 -8.93 23.18
N LEU A 167 -4.98 -8.05 24.11
CA LEU A 167 -5.33 -8.44 25.49
C LEU A 167 -6.59 -9.33 25.53
N ALA A 168 -7.60 -9.04 24.71
CA ALA A 168 -8.79 -9.88 24.59
C ALA A 168 -8.52 -11.24 23.92
N ARG A 169 -7.47 -11.33 23.09
CA ARG A 169 -7.04 -12.61 22.49
C ARG A 169 -6.26 -13.46 23.50
N SER A 170 -5.43 -12.86 24.34
CA SER A 170 -4.61 -13.59 25.31
C SER A 170 -5.29 -13.83 26.66
N ASN A 171 -6.34 -13.06 27.02
CA ASN A 171 -7.02 -13.17 28.31
C ASN A 171 -8.54 -13.40 28.14
N GLY A 172 -8.99 -14.63 28.43
CA GLY A 172 -10.38 -15.06 28.28
C GLY A 172 -11.37 -14.36 29.23
N LEU A 173 -10.93 -13.97 30.43
CA LEU A 173 -11.78 -13.24 31.39
C LEU A 173 -12.06 -11.82 30.88
N PHE A 174 -11.02 -11.16 30.37
CA PHE A 174 -11.14 -9.83 29.78
C PHE A 174 -12.07 -9.84 28.55
N ARG A 175 -11.94 -10.85 27.68
CA ARG A 175 -12.86 -11.06 26.54
C ARG A 175 -14.31 -11.25 26.99
N SER A 176 -14.54 -12.03 28.03
CA SER A 176 -15.88 -12.30 28.57
C SER A 176 -16.52 -11.03 29.14
N CYS A 177 -15.75 -10.23 29.88
CA CYS A 177 -16.18 -8.93 30.38
C CYS A 177 -16.55 -7.96 29.23
N LEU A 178 -15.69 -7.85 28.22
CA LEU A 178 -15.97 -7.02 27.03
C LEU A 178 -17.24 -7.45 26.29
N THR A 179 -17.51 -8.75 26.21
CA THR A 179 -18.71 -9.27 25.52
C THR A 179 -19.98 -8.89 26.30
N LYS A 180 -19.94 -8.96 27.63
CA LYS A 180 -21.05 -8.50 28.48
C LYS A 180 -21.25 -6.98 28.39
N MET A 181 -20.18 -6.20 28.42
CA MET A 181 -20.26 -4.74 28.23
C MET A 181 -20.83 -4.38 26.87
N LYS A 182 -20.42 -5.07 25.81
CA LYS A 182 -21.01 -4.87 24.47
C LYS A 182 -22.52 -5.09 24.50
N LEU A 183 -22.98 -6.18 25.12
CA LEU A 183 -24.41 -6.48 25.24
C LEU A 183 -25.16 -5.36 25.98
N VAL A 184 -24.60 -4.83 27.07
CA VAL A 184 -25.20 -3.71 27.82
C VAL A 184 -25.28 -2.44 26.97
N CYS A 185 -24.20 -2.10 26.26
CA CYS A 185 -24.20 -0.95 25.34
C CYS A 185 -25.19 -1.13 24.18
N ASP A 186 -25.29 -2.35 23.62
CA ASP A 186 -26.22 -2.68 22.54
C ASP A 186 -27.69 -2.59 23.01
N VAL A 187 -27.97 -2.73 24.31
CA VAL A 187 -29.30 -2.50 24.89
C VAL A 187 -29.55 -1.00 25.13
N LEU A 188 -28.60 -0.30 25.76
CA LEU A 188 -28.76 1.11 26.14
C LEU A 188 -28.75 2.08 24.95
N LEU A 189 -28.11 1.74 23.83
CA LEU A 189 -28.00 2.59 22.64
C LEU A 189 -29.05 2.26 21.57
N ARG A 190 -29.94 1.31 21.85
CA ARG A 190 -31.01 0.87 20.93
C ARG A 190 -32.38 1.43 21.31
N GLU A 191 -32.48 2.08 22.47
CA GLU A 191 -33.52 3.05 22.83
C GLU A 191 -33.03 4.47 22.50
#